data_AF-A0A7V1E7G9-F1
#
_entry.id   AF-A0A7V1E7G9-F1
#
_cell.length_a   1.000
_cell.length_b   1.000
_cell.length_c   1.000
_cell.angle_alpha   90.00
_cell.angle_beta   90.00
_cell.angle_gamma   90.00
#
_symmetry.space_group_name_H-M   'P 1'
#
loop_
_entity.id
_entity.type
_entity.pdbx_description
1 polymer ?
#
loop_
_entity_poly.entity_id
_entity_poly.type
_entity_poly.pdbx_seq_one_letter_code
_entity_poly.pdbx_strand_id
1 'polypeptide(L)'
;MEYLHKSVLPAEVSKWLRCTRGSTVVDCTLGGAGHSETILNEIAPDGFLLGIDKDEEAIVAARARLERFSRHFEIYRGNFADIDDALRSEGILEVDGFLLDLGMSSYQLADETRGFSYQMDAPLDMRFDKKETLTAAKVINEYTKTELGRVIKNYGEDRWASRIAKFCVQARGRRRIETTGQLIDVIKDAIPASARRSGGHPARKTFQALRIEVNQELVALEKALVAMPKWLKPGGRIVIISYHSLEDRMVKKHFKELAKGCICPPKIVICACGHKPVLRILTGRPVRPTEMEVKRNPRARSARLRVAEKVNYASS
;
A
#
# COMPACT_ATOMS: atom_id res chain seq x y z
N MET A 1 9.74 6.21 -22.25
CA MET A 1 8.81 7.23 -21.71
C MET A 1 9.35 7.69 -20.37
N GLU A 2 9.25 8.98 -20.03
CA GLU A 2 9.66 9.45 -18.69
C GLU A 2 8.73 8.90 -17.60
N TYR A 3 9.31 8.42 -16.50
CA TYR A 3 8.55 7.97 -15.34
C TYR A 3 8.07 9.18 -14.53
N LEU A 4 7.03 9.86 -15.02
CA LEU A 4 6.41 11.02 -14.39
C LEU A 4 5.57 10.64 -13.15
N HIS A 5 6.24 10.12 -12.12
CA HIS A 5 5.68 9.92 -10.80
C HIS A 5 6.19 11.00 -9.84
N LYS A 6 5.24 11.83 -9.36
CA LYS A 6 5.48 12.78 -8.28
C LYS A 6 5.05 12.12 -6.97
N SER A 7 6.03 11.94 -6.09
CA SER A 7 5.84 11.55 -4.69
C SER A 7 4.74 12.37 -4.01
N VAL A 8 4.00 11.73 -3.12
CA VAL A 8 2.94 12.36 -2.32
C VAL A 8 3.51 12.64 -0.93
N LEU A 9 3.22 13.82 -0.37
CA LEU A 9 3.74 14.24 0.94
C LEU A 9 5.28 14.11 1.09
N PRO A 10 6.12 14.47 0.08
CA PRO A 10 7.57 14.20 0.14
C PRO A 10 8.28 14.95 1.28
N ALA A 11 7.87 16.20 1.54
CA ALA A 11 8.43 17.01 2.62
C ALA A 11 8.03 16.45 4.00
N GLU A 12 6.80 15.96 4.15
CA GLU A 12 6.34 15.31 5.36
C GLU A 12 7.03 13.95 5.55
N VAL A 13 7.27 13.16 4.49
CA VAL A 13 8.01 11.90 4.58
C VAL A 13 9.42 12.11 5.11
N SER A 14 10.19 13.02 4.50
CA SER A 14 11.53 13.43 4.98
C SER A 14 11.49 13.86 6.46
N LYS A 15 10.65 14.87 6.77
CA LYS A 15 10.46 15.41 8.12
C LYS A 15 10.09 14.34 9.15
N TRP A 16 9.27 13.36 8.77
CA TRP A 16 8.80 12.33 9.69
C TRP A 16 9.78 11.17 9.84
N LEU A 17 10.46 10.73 8.78
CA LEU A 17 11.52 9.73 8.89
C LEU A 17 12.67 10.22 9.78
N ARG A 18 13.03 11.53 9.69
CA ARG A 18 14.20 12.12 10.38
C ARG A 18 15.51 11.40 10.06
N CYS A 19 15.68 11.02 8.80
CA CYS A 19 16.94 10.47 8.31
C CYS A 19 18.08 11.49 8.49
N THR A 20 19.27 10.98 8.73
CA THR A 20 20.52 11.75 8.77
C THR A 20 21.58 11.04 7.95
N ARG A 21 22.74 11.67 7.73
CA ARG A 21 23.92 10.96 7.25
C ARG A 21 24.17 9.70 8.09
N GLY A 22 24.48 8.59 7.43
CA GLY A 22 24.69 7.29 8.07
C GLY A 22 23.41 6.50 8.39
N SER A 23 22.21 7.03 8.13
CA SER A 23 20.96 6.26 8.32
C SER A 23 20.83 5.15 7.28
N THR A 24 20.35 3.99 7.71
CA THR A 24 19.89 2.89 6.86
C THR A 24 18.36 2.94 6.76
N VAL A 25 17.82 3.01 5.54
CA VAL A 25 16.38 3.22 5.29
C VAL A 25 15.86 2.19 4.30
N VAL A 26 14.62 1.74 4.47
CA VAL A 26 13.95 0.85 3.52
C VAL A 26 12.77 1.57 2.88
N ASP A 27 12.79 1.73 1.56
CA ASP A 27 11.64 2.17 0.76
C ASP A 27 10.93 0.91 0.25
N CYS A 28 9.89 0.48 0.96
CA CYS A 28 9.16 -0.76 0.70
C CYS A 28 8.26 -0.69 -0.55
N THR A 29 8.19 0.46 -1.21
CA THR A 29 7.30 0.73 -2.34
C THR A 29 8.03 1.62 -3.33
N LEU A 30 9.23 1.19 -3.74
CA LEU A 30 10.22 1.99 -4.45
C LEU A 30 9.63 2.71 -5.66
N GLY A 31 8.84 2.01 -6.49
CA GLY A 31 8.12 2.59 -7.61
C GLY A 31 9.01 3.41 -8.54
N GLY A 32 8.75 4.72 -8.60
CA GLY A 32 9.54 5.67 -9.40
C GLY A 32 10.75 6.27 -8.71
N ALA A 33 11.15 5.71 -7.56
CA ALA A 33 12.23 6.16 -6.69
C ALA A 33 12.19 7.65 -6.29
N GLY A 34 11.03 8.32 -6.34
CA GLY A 34 10.93 9.75 -6.00
C GLY A 34 11.15 10.03 -4.50
N HIS A 35 10.62 9.16 -3.64
CA HIS A 35 10.88 9.23 -2.20
C HIS A 35 12.30 8.76 -1.88
N SER A 36 12.71 7.60 -2.41
CA SER A 36 14.09 7.11 -2.32
C SER A 36 15.14 8.13 -2.75
N GLU A 37 14.95 8.86 -3.85
CA GLU A 37 15.84 9.95 -4.27
C GLU A 37 15.89 11.05 -3.21
N THR A 38 14.74 11.49 -2.67
CA THR A 38 14.69 12.52 -1.61
C THR A 38 15.47 12.07 -0.38
N ILE A 39 15.29 10.81 0.05
CA ILE A 39 15.98 10.21 1.21
C ILE A 39 17.49 10.08 0.93
N LEU A 40 17.89 9.62 -0.25
CA LEU A 40 19.30 9.46 -0.63
C LEU A 40 20.07 10.79 -0.64
N ASN A 41 19.43 11.90 -1.01
CA ASN A 41 20.04 13.24 -0.88
C ASN A 41 20.27 13.66 0.59
N GLU A 42 19.60 13.05 1.57
CA GLU A 42 19.75 13.36 3.01
C GLU A 42 20.75 12.43 3.72
N ILE A 43 20.80 11.15 3.34
CA ILE A 43 21.61 10.12 4.03
C ILE A 43 23.01 9.92 3.42
N ALA A 44 23.21 10.23 2.14
CA ALA A 44 24.51 10.13 1.50
C ALA A 44 25.51 11.16 2.05
N PRO A 45 26.83 10.87 2.05
CA PRO A 45 27.49 9.69 1.46
C PRO A 45 27.64 8.50 2.43
N ASP A 46 27.13 8.58 3.65
CA ASP A 46 27.44 7.58 4.69
C ASP A 46 26.29 6.57 4.93
N GLY A 47 25.08 6.90 4.47
CA GLY A 47 23.88 6.06 4.63
C GLY A 47 23.64 5.08 3.49
N PHE A 48 22.60 4.26 3.67
CA PHE A 48 22.19 3.22 2.73
C PHE A 48 20.66 3.15 2.58
N LEU A 49 20.17 2.91 1.37
CA LEU A 49 18.76 2.71 1.07
C LEU A 49 18.51 1.34 0.43
N LEU A 50 17.66 0.51 1.05
CA LEU A 50 17.13 -0.68 0.40
C LEU A 50 15.77 -0.35 -0.22
N GLY A 51 15.68 -0.40 -1.55
CA GLY A 51 14.41 -0.30 -2.27
C GLY A 51 13.77 -1.68 -2.45
N ILE A 52 12.46 -1.78 -2.27
CA ILE A 52 11.68 -3.00 -2.58
C ILE A 52 10.61 -2.66 -3.61
N ASP A 53 10.57 -3.44 -4.71
CA ASP A 53 9.44 -3.48 -5.64
C ASP A 53 9.35 -4.85 -6.33
N LYS A 54 8.18 -5.20 -6.86
CA LYS A 54 7.95 -6.40 -7.68
C LYS A 54 7.81 -6.10 -9.17
N ASP A 55 7.50 -4.85 -9.54
CA ASP A 55 7.29 -4.44 -10.93
C ASP A 55 8.63 -4.14 -11.62
N GLU A 56 9.03 -4.98 -12.57
CA GLU A 56 10.29 -4.84 -13.34
C GLU A 56 10.43 -3.44 -13.96
N GLU A 57 9.33 -2.91 -14.48
CA GLU A 57 9.30 -1.67 -15.24
C GLU A 57 9.49 -0.46 -14.29
N ALA A 58 9.11 -0.62 -13.01
CA ALA A 58 9.45 0.32 -11.93
C ALA A 58 10.92 0.20 -11.51
N ILE A 59 11.44 -1.03 -11.32
CA ILE A 59 12.84 -1.28 -10.93
C ILE A 59 13.83 -0.68 -11.93
N VAL A 60 13.60 -0.87 -13.24
CA VAL A 60 14.45 -0.29 -14.30
C VAL A 60 14.44 1.25 -14.23
N ALA A 61 13.26 1.86 -14.08
CA ALA A 61 13.13 3.31 -13.93
C ALA A 61 13.80 3.84 -12.65
N ALA A 62 13.70 3.09 -11.54
CA ALA A 62 14.33 3.42 -10.27
C ALA A 62 15.86 3.35 -10.35
N ARG A 63 16.45 2.30 -10.95
CA ARG A 63 17.92 2.22 -11.13
C ARG A 63 18.46 3.39 -11.96
N ALA A 64 17.81 3.72 -13.08
CA ALA A 64 18.21 4.85 -13.90
C ALA A 64 18.12 6.20 -13.16
N ARG A 65 17.07 6.39 -12.35
CA ARG A 65 16.90 7.62 -11.53
C ARG A 65 17.95 7.74 -10.42
N LEU A 66 18.31 6.63 -9.80
CA LEU A 66 19.19 6.59 -8.64
C LEU A 66 20.67 6.38 -8.99
N GLU A 67 21.05 6.24 -10.26
CA GLU A 67 22.41 5.90 -10.73
C GLU A 67 23.55 6.69 -10.04
N ARG A 68 23.35 7.99 -9.81
CA ARG A 68 24.29 8.88 -9.10
C ARG A 68 24.57 8.49 -7.64
N PHE A 69 23.75 7.61 -7.07
CA PHE A 69 23.86 7.07 -5.71
C PHE A 69 24.25 5.58 -5.69
N SER A 70 24.73 5.00 -6.79
CA SER A 70 24.99 3.55 -6.98
C SER A 70 25.82 2.80 -5.93
N ARG A 71 26.44 3.49 -4.95
CA ARG A 71 27.13 2.89 -3.79
C ARG A 71 26.33 2.94 -2.48
N HIS A 72 25.14 3.54 -2.50
CA HIS A 72 24.32 3.86 -1.33
C HIS A 72 22.89 3.30 -1.45
N PHE A 73 22.59 2.54 -2.50
CA PHE A 73 21.32 1.82 -2.59
C PHE A 73 21.47 0.46 -3.26
N GLU A 74 20.59 -0.46 -2.92
CA GLU A 74 20.31 -1.66 -3.69
C GLU A 74 18.78 -1.85 -3.81
N ILE A 75 18.34 -2.65 -4.77
CA ILE A 75 16.93 -2.95 -5.01
C ILE A 75 16.69 -4.45 -4.87
N TYR A 76 15.98 -4.83 -3.81
CA TYR A 76 15.43 -6.16 -3.66
C TYR A 76 14.17 -6.30 -4.52
N ARG A 77 14.22 -7.20 -5.51
CA ARG A 77 13.06 -7.53 -6.32
C ARG A 77 12.16 -8.53 -5.59
N GLY A 78 11.06 -8.06 -5.02
CA GLY A 78 10.10 -8.90 -4.31
C GLY A 78 8.93 -8.10 -3.74
N ASN A 79 8.18 -8.71 -2.83
CA ASN A 79 7.07 -8.04 -2.16
C ASN A 79 7.56 -7.43 -0.83
N PHE A 80 7.02 -6.28 -0.42
CA PHE A 80 7.26 -5.76 0.93
C PHE A 80 6.68 -6.64 2.05
N ALA A 81 5.88 -7.64 1.71
CA ALA A 81 5.56 -8.75 2.60
C ALA A 81 6.80 -9.52 3.08
N ASP A 82 7.90 -9.47 2.32
CA ASP A 82 9.09 -10.31 2.45
C ASP A 82 10.29 -9.52 3.03
N ILE A 83 10.03 -8.44 3.77
CA ILE A 83 11.05 -7.59 4.45
C ILE A 83 12.07 -8.40 5.25
N ASP A 84 11.62 -9.47 5.93
CA ASP A 84 12.49 -10.33 6.74
C ASP A 84 13.58 -11.01 5.87
N ASP A 85 13.31 -11.27 4.58
CA ASP A 85 14.27 -11.91 3.66
C ASP A 85 15.07 -10.87 2.84
N ALA A 86 14.43 -9.76 2.46
CA ALA A 86 15.09 -8.63 1.80
C ALA A 86 16.21 -8.01 2.66
N LEU A 87 16.01 -7.90 3.97
CA LEU A 87 17.04 -7.38 4.88
C LEU A 87 18.17 -8.40 5.09
N ARG A 88 17.85 -9.70 5.11
CA ARG A 88 18.85 -10.77 5.24
C ARG A 88 19.74 -10.92 4.01
N SER A 89 19.21 -10.75 2.79
CA SER A 89 20.03 -10.85 1.57
C SER A 89 21.13 -9.79 1.54
N GLU A 90 20.83 -8.59 2.02
CA GLU A 90 21.77 -7.46 2.11
C GLU A 90 22.60 -7.45 3.41
N GLY A 91 22.44 -8.45 4.29
CA GLY A 91 23.15 -8.51 5.58
C GLY A 91 22.78 -7.40 6.57
N ILE A 92 21.64 -6.72 6.37
CA ILE A 92 21.20 -5.60 7.20
C ILE A 92 20.60 -6.13 8.51
N LEU A 93 21.20 -5.73 9.64
CA LEU A 93 20.78 -6.19 10.97
C LEU A 93 19.67 -5.32 11.59
N GLU A 94 19.74 -4.00 11.41
CA GLU A 94 18.74 -3.05 11.89
C GLU A 94 18.69 -1.81 10.98
N VAL A 95 17.55 -1.12 10.95
CA VAL A 95 17.31 0.09 10.13
C VAL A 95 16.80 1.26 10.96
N ASP A 96 17.09 2.47 10.50
CA ASP A 96 16.67 3.73 11.10
C ASP A 96 15.25 4.13 10.64
N GLY A 97 14.81 3.67 9.46
CA GLY A 97 13.43 3.90 9.03
C GLY A 97 12.89 2.98 7.94
N PHE A 98 11.56 2.89 7.90
CA PHE A 98 10.78 2.29 6.82
C PHE A 98 9.82 3.32 6.22
N LEU A 99 9.70 3.32 4.88
CA LEU A 99 8.67 4.03 4.14
C LEU A 99 7.79 3.04 3.35
N LEU A 100 6.47 3.17 3.46
CA LEU A 100 5.49 2.52 2.57
C LEU A 100 4.54 3.60 1.99
N ASP A 101 4.63 3.88 0.69
CA ASP A 101 3.64 4.66 -0.08
C ASP A 101 2.66 3.70 -0.77
N LEU A 102 1.61 3.30 -0.05
CA LEU A 102 0.73 2.19 -0.45
C LEU A 102 -0.13 2.55 -1.66
N GLY A 103 0.09 1.92 -2.81
CA GLY A 103 -0.81 2.08 -3.94
C GLY A 103 -0.22 1.63 -5.27
N MET A 104 -0.83 2.13 -6.34
CA MET A 104 -0.35 1.88 -7.71
C MET A 104 0.60 2.99 -8.13
N SER A 105 1.60 2.69 -8.95
CA SER A 105 2.42 3.74 -9.56
C SER A 105 1.61 4.59 -10.55
N SER A 106 2.18 5.70 -11.06
CA SER A 106 1.56 6.44 -12.18
C SER A 106 1.52 5.59 -13.45
N TYR A 107 2.57 4.78 -13.63
CA TYR A 107 2.72 3.91 -14.79
C TYR A 107 1.65 2.82 -14.83
N GLN A 108 1.41 2.09 -13.73
CA GLN A 108 0.38 1.05 -13.64
C GLN A 108 -1.05 1.55 -13.89
N LEU A 109 -1.31 2.84 -13.64
CA LEU A 109 -2.59 3.49 -13.94
C LEU A 109 -2.69 4.01 -15.39
N ALA A 110 -1.55 4.33 -16.01
CA ALA A 110 -1.45 4.81 -17.38
C ALA A 110 -1.28 3.69 -18.41
N ASP A 111 -0.84 2.50 -17.98
CA ASP A 111 -0.81 1.30 -18.81
C ASP A 111 -2.24 0.79 -19.03
N GLU A 112 -2.83 1.24 -20.13
CA GLU A 112 -4.18 0.89 -20.58
C GLU A 112 -4.34 -0.61 -20.84
N THR A 113 -3.27 -1.38 -20.99
CA THR A 113 -3.34 -2.83 -21.28
C THR A 113 -3.66 -3.70 -20.05
N ARG A 114 -3.48 -3.17 -18.83
CA ARG A 114 -3.50 -3.96 -17.59
C ARG A 114 -4.82 -3.96 -16.82
N GLY A 115 -5.82 -3.20 -17.28
CA GLY A 115 -7.16 -3.20 -16.70
C GLY A 115 -7.31 -2.57 -15.30
N PHE A 116 -6.33 -1.80 -14.82
CA PHE A 116 -6.45 -1.07 -13.55
C PHE A 116 -7.39 0.15 -13.64
N SER A 117 -7.49 0.76 -14.83
CA SER A 117 -8.37 1.89 -15.09
C SER A 117 -9.78 1.44 -15.49
N TYR A 118 -10.77 2.26 -15.14
CA TYR A 118 -12.15 2.14 -15.61
C TYR A 118 -12.50 3.23 -16.65
N GLN A 119 -11.50 3.95 -17.18
CA GLN A 119 -11.68 5.01 -18.17
C GLN A 119 -11.58 4.48 -19.62
N MET A 120 -10.77 3.45 -19.83
CA MET A 120 -10.54 2.79 -21.12
C MET A 120 -10.91 1.31 -20.99
N ASP A 121 -11.38 0.70 -22.08
CA ASP A 121 -11.65 -0.74 -22.11
C ASP A 121 -10.36 -1.53 -22.29
N ALA A 122 -10.18 -2.58 -21.50
CA ALA A 122 -8.93 -3.30 -21.35
C ALA A 122 -9.17 -4.74 -20.89
N PRO A 123 -8.24 -5.68 -21.12
CA PRO A 123 -8.28 -7.01 -20.49
C PRO A 123 -8.41 -6.91 -18.97
N LEU A 124 -9.30 -7.72 -18.39
CA LEU A 124 -9.59 -7.71 -16.96
C LEU A 124 -8.50 -8.46 -16.16
N ASP A 125 -7.29 -7.90 -16.14
CA ASP A 125 -6.09 -8.51 -15.56
C ASP A 125 -5.86 -8.08 -14.09
N MET A 126 -5.51 -6.81 -13.87
CA MET A 126 -5.20 -6.18 -12.57
C MET A 126 -3.93 -6.66 -11.80
N ARG A 127 -2.96 -7.32 -12.47
CA ARG A 127 -1.55 -7.57 -12.04
C ARG A 127 -1.26 -7.61 -10.52
N PHE A 128 -0.21 -6.98 -9.97
CA PHE A 128 0.88 -6.16 -10.51
C PHE A 128 2.09 -6.96 -11.05
N ASP A 129 2.23 -8.25 -10.74
CA ASP A 129 3.26 -9.09 -11.37
C ASP A 129 2.60 -10.02 -12.42
N LYS A 130 3.06 -9.96 -13.67
CA LYS A 130 2.55 -10.77 -14.78
C LYS A 130 2.83 -12.28 -14.59
N LYS A 131 3.68 -12.67 -13.62
CA LYS A 131 3.91 -14.06 -13.19
C LYS A 131 2.80 -14.63 -12.30
N GLU A 132 2.03 -13.79 -11.62
CA GLU A 132 0.95 -14.22 -10.73
C GLU A 132 -0.19 -14.89 -11.51
N THR A 133 -0.76 -15.96 -10.96
CA THR A 133 -1.75 -16.78 -11.68
C THR A 133 -3.19 -16.30 -11.55
N LEU A 134 -3.51 -15.50 -10.52
CA LEU A 134 -4.84 -14.96 -10.27
C LEU A 134 -5.01 -13.64 -11.04
N THR A 135 -6.12 -13.49 -11.78
CA THR A 135 -6.49 -12.26 -12.47
C THR A 135 -7.88 -11.80 -12.02
N ALA A 136 -8.20 -10.53 -12.22
CA ALA A 136 -9.55 -10.03 -11.99
C ALA A 136 -10.61 -10.78 -12.82
N ALA A 137 -10.26 -11.24 -14.02
CA ALA A 137 -11.09 -12.11 -14.85
C ALA A 137 -11.34 -13.47 -14.19
N LYS A 138 -10.34 -14.10 -13.55
CA LYS A 138 -10.56 -15.33 -12.78
C LYS A 138 -11.44 -15.07 -11.57
N VAL A 139 -11.15 -14.05 -10.77
CA VAL A 139 -11.99 -13.67 -9.61
C VAL A 139 -13.45 -13.43 -10.02
N ILE A 140 -13.69 -12.75 -11.14
CA ILE A 140 -15.05 -12.47 -11.63
C ILE A 140 -15.73 -13.70 -12.25
N ASN A 141 -14.99 -14.56 -12.97
CA ASN A 141 -15.59 -15.68 -13.70
C ASN A 141 -15.68 -16.99 -12.90
N GLU A 142 -14.82 -17.22 -11.91
CA GLU A 142 -14.64 -18.52 -11.27
C GLU A 142 -15.13 -18.54 -9.81
N TYR A 143 -14.95 -17.47 -9.03
CA TYR A 143 -15.42 -17.42 -7.63
C TYR A 143 -16.93 -17.62 -7.54
N THR A 144 -17.43 -18.29 -6.50
CA THR A 144 -18.86 -18.36 -6.23
C THR A 144 -19.47 -16.98 -5.98
N LYS A 145 -20.79 -16.87 -6.12
CA LYS A 145 -21.54 -15.64 -5.78
C LYS A 145 -21.21 -15.14 -4.35
N THR A 146 -21.05 -16.05 -3.40
CA THR A 146 -20.79 -15.75 -1.99
C THR A 146 -19.38 -15.18 -1.81
N GLU A 147 -18.38 -15.81 -2.44
CA GLU A 147 -16.98 -15.34 -2.39
C GLU A 147 -16.83 -13.98 -3.08
N LEU A 148 -17.36 -13.82 -4.29
CA LEU A 148 -17.32 -12.54 -4.99
C LEU A 148 -18.08 -11.44 -4.20
N GLY A 149 -19.20 -11.78 -3.59
CA GLY A 149 -19.92 -10.89 -2.67
C GLY A 149 -19.11 -10.50 -1.43
N ARG A 150 -18.34 -11.43 -0.86
CA ARG A 150 -17.41 -11.21 0.26
C ARG A 150 -16.30 -10.24 -0.16
N VAL A 151 -15.65 -10.47 -1.30
CA VAL A 151 -14.58 -9.62 -1.85
C VAL A 151 -15.06 -8.19 -2.02
N ILE A 152 -16.15 -7.97 -2.78
CA ILE A 152 -16.66 -6.62 -3.07
C ILE A 152 -17.13 -5.91 -1.78
N LYS A 153 -17.72 -6.64 -0.84
CA LYS A 153 -18.17 -6.09 0.45
C LYS A 153 -16.98 -5.67 1.33
N ASN A 154 -16.00 -6.56 1.50
CA ASN A 154 -14.92 -6.38 2.46
C ASN A 154 -13.84 -5.41 1.94
N TYR A 155 -13.51 -5.47 0.65
CA TYR A 155 -12.43 -4.69 0.04
C TYR A 155 -12.89 -3.47 -0.75
N GLY A 156 -14.15 -3.44 -1.20
CA GLY A 156 -14.76 -2.26 -1.84
C GLY A 156 -15.58 -1.38 -0.89
N GLU A 157 -15.91 -1.88 0.31
CA GLU A 157 -16.87 -1.27 1.24
C GLU A 157 -18.20 -0.89 0.53
N ASP A 158 -18.67 -1.73 -0.40
CA ASP A 158 -19.86 -1.47 -1.22
C ASP A 158 -21.13 -2.12 -0.65
N ARG A 159 -22.17 -1.30 -0.41
CA ARG A 159 -23.49 -1.77 0.02
C ARG A 159 -24.19 -2.65 -1.03
N TRP A 160 -23.84 -2.50 -2.30
CA TRP A 160 -24.41 -3.26 -3.41
C TRP A 160 -23.67 -4.58 -3.70
N ALA A 161 -22.63 -4.93 -2.94
CA ALA A 161 -21.77 -6.09 -3.20
C ALA A 161 -22.50 -7.39 -3.54
N SER A 162 -23.53 -7.76 -2.75
CA SER A 162 -24.35 -8.99 -2.99
C SER A 162 -25.14 -8.92 -4.30
N ARG A 163 -25.58 -7.72 -4.71
CA ARG A 163 -26.30 -7.48 -5.97
C ARG A 163 -25.34 -7.46 -7.15
N ILE A 164 -24.18 -6.82 -7.03
CA ILE A 164 -23.12 -6.84 -8.05
C ILE A 164 -22.68 -8.28 -8.30
N ALA A 165 -22.35 -9.05 -7.25
CA ALA A 165 -21.98 -10.46 -7.37
C ALA A 165 -23.09 -11.32 -8.02
N LYS A 166 -24.37 -11.06 -7.72
CA LYS A 166 -25.49 -11.72 -8.44
C LYS A 166 -25.45 -11.42 -9.94
N PHE A 167 -25.28 -10.16 -10.32
CA PHE A 167 -25.28 -9.73 -11.72
C PHE A 167 -24.06 -10.26 -12.48
N CYS A 168 -22.86 -10.26 -11.87
CA CYS A 168 -21.67 -10.90 -12.47
C CYS A 168 -21.88 -12.40 -12.73
N VAL A 169 -22.45 -13.13 -11.77
CA VAL A 169 -22.75 -14.57 -11.93
C VAL A 169 -23.80 -14.82 -13.01
N GLN A 170 -24.82 -13.96 -13.12
CA GLN A 170 -25.83 -14.05 -14.18
C GLN A 170 -25.27 -13.72 -15.58
N ALA A 171 -24.41 -12.70 -15.68
CA ALA A 171 -23.78 -12.31 -16.93
C ALA A 171 -22.77 -13.37 -17.43
N ARG A 172 -21.86 -13.84 -16.55
CA ARG A 172 -20.87 -14.86 -16.91
C ARG A 172 -21.48 -16.20 -17.32
N GLY A 173 -22.67 -16.52 -16.82
CA GLY A 173 -23.45 -17.70 -17.23
C GLY A 173 -23.98 -17.63 -18.67
N ARG A 174 -23.90 -16.47 -19.33
CA ARG A 174 -24.22 -16.28 -20.76
C ARG A 174 -22.94 -16.16 -21.60
N ARG A 175 -21.98 -15.36 -21.14
CA ARG A 175 -20.66 -15.13 -21.77
C ARG A 175 -19.67 -14.68 -20.70
N ARG A 176 -18.45 -15.22 -20.70
CA ARG A 176 -17.38 -14.80 -19.76
C ARG A 176 -17.17 -13.28 -19.83
N ILE A 177 -16.87 -12.68 -18.68
CA ILE A 177 -16.54 -11.26 -18.56
C ILE A 177 -15.02 -11.13 -18.69
N GLU A 178 -14.56 -10.56 -19.79
CA GLU A 178 -13.15 -10.57 -20.22
C GLU A 178 -12.51 -9.18 -20.18
N THR A 179 -13.32 -8.11 -20.26
CA THR A 179 -12.83 -6.73 -20.30
C THR A 179 -13.39 -5.85 -19.17
N THR A 180 -12.69 -4.74 -18.88
CA THR A 180 -13.09 -3.76 -17.87
C THR A 180 -14.43 -3.11 -18.20
N GLY A 181 -14.70 -2.81 -19.48
CA GLY A 181 -15.96 -2.27 -19.99
C GLY A 181 -17.15 -3.21 -19.75
N GLN A 182 -17.00 -4.49 -20.10
CA GLN A 182 -18.02 -5.50 -19.83
C GLN A 182 -18.36 -5.58 -18.34
N LEU A 183 -17.35 -5.56 -17.46
CA LEU A 183 -17.55 -5.54 -16.01
C LEU A 183 -18.25 -4.24 -15.55
N ILE A 184 -17.86 -3.09 -16.09
CA ILE A 184 -18.45 -1.78 -15.78
C ILE A 184 -19.95 -1.77 -16.09
N ASP A 185 -20.37 -2.34 -17.23
CA ASP A 185 -21.78 -2.37 -17.62
C ASP A 185 -22.60 -3.29 -16.72
N VAL A 186 -22.08 -4.47 -16.38
CA VAL A 186 -22.68 -5.35 -15.36
C VAL A 186 -22.83 -4.64 -13.99
N ILE A 187 -21.86 -3.82 -13.59
CA ILE A 187 -21.94 -3.01 -12.36
C ILE A 187 -22.98 -1.88 -12.50
N LYS A 188 -23.07 -1.21 -13.65
CA LYS A 188 -24.10 -0.18 -13.91
C LYS A 188 -25.50 -0.79 -13.76
N ASP A 189 -25.75 -1.96 -14.34
CA ASP A 189 -27.05 -2.65 -14.25
C ASP A 189 -27.36 -3.15 -12.83
N ALA A 190 -26.33 -3.56 -12.09
CA ALA A 190 -26.46 -3.96 -10.70
C ALA A 190 -26.83 -2.79 -9.77
N ILE A 191 -26.33 -1.57 -10.01
CA ILE A 191 -26.54 -0.41 -9.11
C ILE A 191 -27.73 0.45 -9.59
N PRO A 192 -28.78 0.67 -8.77
CA PRO A 192 -29.94 1.49 -9.16
C PRO A 192 -29.56 2.90 -9.62
N ALA A 193 -30.24 3.39 -10.67
CA ALA A 193 -29.89 4.66 -11.32
C ALA A 193 -29.86 5.88 -10.37
N SER A 194 -30.74 5.94 -9.37
CA SER A 194 -30.74 6.97 -8.32
C SER A 194 -29.46 6.95 -7.47
N ALA A 195 -28.91 5.76 -7.19
CA ALA A 195 -27.66 5.58 -6.46
C ALA A 195 -26.41 5.77 -7.35
N ARG A 196 -26.55 5.82 -8.69
CA ARG A 196 -25.46 6.15 -9.62
C ARG A 196 -25.24 7.66 -9.77
N ARG A 197 -26.24 8.50 -9.45
CA ARG A 197 -26.15 9.97 -9.54
C ARG A 197 -25.43 10.62 -8.35
N SER A 198 -25.23 9.89 -7.25
CA SER A 198 -24.62 10.40 -6.01
C SER A 198 -23.30 9.68 -5.70
N GLY A 199 -22.18 10.31 -6.09
CA GLY A 199 -20.83 9.82 -5.79
C GLY A 199 -19.88 9.87 -6.98
N GLY A 200 -18.78 9.13 -6.88
CA GLY A 200 -17.84 8.91 -7.98
C GLY A 200 -18.27 7.75 -8.90
N HIS A 201 -17.41 7.38 -9.85
CA HIS A 201 -17.69 6.32 -10.81
C HIS A 201 -18.15 5.01 -10.14
N PRO A 202 -19.29 4.40 -10.55
CA PRO A 202 -19.92 3.28 -9.83
C PRO A 202 -19.01 2.05 -9.71
N ALA A 203 -18.16 1.79 -10.71
CA ALA A 203 -17.25 0.65 -10.70
C ALA A 203 -16.06 0.81 -9.74
N ARG A 204 -15.74 2.03 -9.27
CA ARG A 204 -14.51 2.33 -8.52
C ARG A 204 -14.30 1.42 -7.31
N LYS A 205 -15.36 1.14 -6.54
CA LYS A 205 -15.31 0.26 -5.36
C LYS A 205 -15.08 -1.20 -5.71
N THR A 206 -15.70 -1.68 -6.80
CA THR A 206 -15.53 -3.06 -7.25
C THR A 206 -14.13 -3.26 -7.85
N PHE A 207 -13.62 -2.30 -8.63
CA PHE A 207 -12.26 -2.33 -9.16
C PHE A 207 -11.22 -2.31 -8.04
N GLN A 208 -11.40 -1.47 -7.02
CA GLN A 208 -10.58 -1.51 -5.80
C GLN A 208 -10.62 -2.89 -5.12
N ALA A 209 -11.82 -3.49 -4.97
CA ALA A 209 -11.98 -4.78 -4.31
C ALA A 209 -11.26 -5.91 -5.05
N LEU A 210 -11.39 -5.94 -6.38
CA LEU A 210 -10.72 -6.90 -7.25
C LEU A 210 -9.20 -6.72 -7.22
N ARG A 211 -8.70 -5.48 -7.30
CA ARG A 211 -7.27 -5.19 -7.20
C ARG A 211 -6.67 -5.75 -5.91
N ILE A 212 -7.31 -5.47 -4.77
CA ILE A 212 -6.88 -5.93 -3.43
C ILE A 212 -6.89 -7.45 -3.32
N GLU A 213 -7.91 -8.13 -3.85
CA GLU A 213 -8.00 -9.60 -3.85
C GLU A 213 -6.95 -10.23 -4.79
N VAL A 214 -6.78 -9.70 -6.00
CA VAL A 214 -5.80 -10.20 -6.97
C VAL A 214 -4.36 -10.04 -6.47
N ASN A 215 -4.05 -8.90 -5.83
CA ASN A 215 -2.70 -8.58 -5.34
C ASN A 215 -2.43 -8.97 -3.89
N GLN A 216 -3.44 -9.45 -3.16
CA GLN A 216 -3.37 -9.74 -1.72
C GLN A 216 -2.84 -8.53 -0.89
N GLU A 217 -3.16 -7.30 -1.31
CA GLU A 217 -2.50 -6.07 -0.83
C GLU A 217 -2.58 -5.90 0.69
N LEU A 218 -3.74 -6.20 1.27
CA LEU A 218 -3.96 -6.10 2.71
C LEU A 218 -3.23 -7.22 3.49
N VAL A 219 -3.02 -8.39 2.88
CA VAL A 219 -2.24 -9.48 3.49
C VAL A 219 -0.75 -9.14 3.49
N ALA A 220 -0.25 -8.56 2.40
CA ALA A 220 1.11 -8.05 2.32
C ALA A 220 1.36 -6.92 3.33
N LEU A 221 0.41 -5.99 3.46
CA LEU A 221 0.48 -4.90 4.44
C LEU A 221 0.49 -5.42 5.90
N GLU A 222 -0.35 -6.41 6.21
CA GLU A 222 -0.38 -7.04 7.54
C GLU A 222 0.96 -7.73 7.87
N LYS A 223 1.52 -8.51 6.93
CA LYS A 223 2.87 -9.11 7.08
C LYS A 223 3.94 -8.05 7.34
N ALA A 224 3.98 -6.99 6.54
CA ALA A 224 4.96 -5.92 6.70
C ALA A 224 4.82 -5.16 8.03
N LEU A 225 3.58 -4.88 8.47
CA LEU A 225 3.30 -4.24 9.76
C LEU A 225 3.78 -5.09 10.96
N VAL A 226 3.82 -6.41 10.81
CA VAL A 226 4.39 -7.34 11.81
C VAL A 226 5.92 -7.45 11.70
N ALA A 227 6.49 -7.36 10.49
CA ALA A 227 7.92 -7.47 10.24
C ALA A 227 8.71 -6.21 10.66
N MET A 228 8.35 -5.03 10.15
CA MET A 228 9.09 -3.78 10.31
C MET A 228 9.53 -3.47 11.76
N PRO A 229 8.67 -3.62 12.81
CA PRO A 229 9.06 -3.27 14.17
C PRO A 229 10.16 -4.16 14.76
N LYS A 230 10.46 -5.32 14.16
CA LYS A 230 11.55 -6.21 14.59
C LYS A 230 12.93 -5.64 14.24
N TRP A 231 13.05 -5.09 13.03
CA TRP A 231 14.28 -4.57 12.43
C TRP A 231 14.55 -3.10 12.75
N LEU A 232 13.58 -2.40 13.34
CA LEU A 232 13.70 -0.97 13.62
C LEU A 232 14.55 -0.74 14.89
N LYS A 233 15.65 0.01 14.74
CA LYS A 233 16.47 0.49 15.85
C LYS A 233 15.62 1.28 16.85
N PRO A 234 15.96 1.30 18.15
CA PRO A 234 15.36 2.21 19.13
C PRO A 234 15.36 3.67 18.63
N GLY A 235 14.20 4.33 18.59
CA GLY A 235 14.05 5.68 18.04
C GLY A 235 13.91 5.78 16.51
N GLY A 236 14.13 4.69 15.77
CA GLY A 236 13.84 4.59 14.34
C GLY A 236 12.34 4.64 14.03
N ARG A 237 11.95 4.89 12.77
CA ARG A 237 10.57 5.27 12.41
C ARG A 237 9.95 4.53 11.23
N ILE A 238 8.66 4.24 11.36
CA ILE A 238 7.81 3.68 10.30
C ILE A 238 6.89 4.79 9.79
N VAL A 239 7.02 5.17 8.53
CA VAL A 239 6.18 6.15 7.85
C VAL A 239 5.36 5.44 6.77
N ILE A 240 4.03 5.52 6.86
CA ILE A 240 3.13 4.85 5.92
C ILE A 240 2.12 5.84 5.36
N ILE A 241 2.08 6.00 4.03
CA ILE A 241 1.04 6.70 3.30
C ILE A 241 0.00 5.68 2.83
N SER A 242 -1.27 5.95 3.07
CA SER A 242 -2.41 5.12 2.64
C SER A 242 -3.45 5.95 1.91
N TYR A 243 -4.07 5.42 0.87
CA TYR A 243 -5.00 6.17 0.01
C TYR A 243 -6.46 5.78 0.27
N HIS A 244 -6.71 4.62 0.86
CA HIS A 244 -8.05 4.19 1.24
C HIS A 244 -8.25 3.85 2.72
N SER A 245 -9.51 3.72 3.09
CA SER A 245 -10.02 3.47 4.44
C SER A 245 -9.49 2.18 5.05
N LEU A 246 -9.39 1.11 4.25
CA LEU A 246 -8.96 -0.21 4.74
C LEU A 246 -7.48 -0.23 5.15
N GLU A 247 -6.58 0.31 4.32
CA GLU A 247 -5.16 0.51 4.64
C GLU A 247 -5.01 1.36 5.92
N ASP A 248 -5.60 2.56 5.95
CA ASP A 248 -5.50 3.48 7.10
C ASP A 248 -6.01 2.84 8.39
N ARG A 249 -7.09 2.05 8.30
CA ARG A 249 -7.67 1.30 9.42
C ARG A 249 -6.74 0.19 9.89
N MET A 250 -6.13 -0.56 8.98
CA MET A 250 -5.18 -1.63 9.30
C MET A 250 -3.91 -1.09 9.95
N VAL A 251 -3.31 -0.04 9.39
CA VAL A 251 -2.13 0.65 9.96
C VAL A 251 -2.47 1.22 11.34
N LYS A 252 -3.59 1.93 11.46
CA LYS A 252 -4.06 2.49 12.74
C LYS A 252 -4.32 1.42 13.80
N LYS A 253 -4.82 0.24 13.41
CA LYS A 253 -5.05 -0.90 14.30
C LYS A 253 -3.70 -1.45 14.81
N HIS A 254 -2.81 -1.84 13.91
CA HIS A 254 -1.49 -2.38 14.25
C HIS A 254 -0.66 -1.41 15.09
N PHE A 255 -0.60 -0.12 14.72
CA PHE A 255 0.12 0.89 15.50
C PHE A 255 -0.46 1.05 16.91
N LYS A 256 -1.78 0.89 17.10
CA LYS A 256 -2.41 0.92 18.44
C LYS A 256 -2.14 -0.34 19.26
N GLU A 257 -2.08 -1.50 18.61
CA GLU A 257 -1.78 -2.78 19.27
C GLU A 257 -0.31 -2.80 19.72
N LEU A 258 0.61 -2.41 18.85
CA LEU A 258 2.04 -2.28 19.16
C LEU A 258 2.36 -1.14 20.13
N ALA A 259 1.52 -0.11 20.23
CA ALA A 259 1.65 0.97 21.23
C ALA A 259 0.90 0.68 22.54
N LYS A 260 0.25 -0.48 22.69
CA LYS A 260 -0.42 -0.85 23.93
C LYS A 260 0.60 -1.30 24.96
N GLY A 261 0.56 -0.70 26.15
CA GLY A 261 1.29 -1.18 27.32
C GLY A 261 0.62 -2.40 27.94
N CYS A 262 0.21 -2.30 29.21
CA CYS A 262 -0.46 -3.39 29.91
C CYS A 262 -1.68 -3.92 29.12
N ILE A 263 -1.76 -5.25 28.98
CA ILE A 263 -2.88 -5.97 28.36
C ILE A 263 -3.74 -6.74 29.37
N CYS A 264 -3.45 -6.63 30.67
CA CYS A 264 -4.24 -7.28 31.73
C CYS A 264 -5.71 -6.82 31.70
N PRO A 265 -6.65 -7.66 32.15
CA PRO A 265 -8.02 -7.24 32.40
C PRO A 265 -8.09 -6.02 33.34
N PRO A 266 -9.00 -5.05 33.13
CA PRO A 266 -9.07 -3.81 33.93
C PRO A 266 -9.28 -4.00 35.44
N LYS A 267 -9.67 -5.21 35.87
CA LYS A 267 -9.83 -5.58 37.30
C LYS A 267 -8.50 -5.88 38.01
N ILE A 268 -7.39 -6.01 37.28
CA ILE A 268 -6.07 -6.28 37.85
C ILE A 268 -5.35 -4.95 38.09
N VAL A 269 -5.02 -4.67 39.37
CA VAL A 269 -4.42 -3.40 39.81
C VAL A 269 -2.91 -3.33 39.53
N ILE A 270 -2.21 -4.48 39.51
CA ILE A 270 -0.76 -4.57 39.28
C ILE A 270 -0.50 -5.35 37.99
N CYS A 271 0.33 -4.83 37.09
CA CYS A 271 0.61 -5.47 35.80
C CYS A 271 1.30 -6.84 35.98
N ALA A 272 0.58 -7.93 35.68
CA ALA A 272 1.14 -9.29 35.68
C ALA A 272 1.58 -9.78 34.28
N CYS A 273 1.18 -9.09 33.21
CA CYS A 273 1.42 -9.56 31.83
C CYS A 273 2.82 -9.25 31.27
N GLY A 274 3.62 -8.40 31.94
CA GLY A 274 4.93 -7.96 31.45
C GLY A 274 4.94 -7.18 30.11
N HIS A 275 3.78 -6.98 29.47
CA HIS A 275 3.68 -6.44 28.12
C HIS A 275 4.13 -4.97 28.04
N LYS A 276 5.13 -4.71 27.21
CA LYS A 276 5.76 -3.41 26.97
C LYS A 276 5.42 -2.91 25.55
N PRO A 277 5.06 -1.63 25.34
CA PRO A 277 4.75 -1.12 24.01
C PRO A 277 5.98 -1.16 23.08
N VAL A 278 5.86 -1.76 21.90
CA VAL A 278 6.93 -1.81 20.90
C VAL A 278 7.09 -0.46 20.19
N LEU A 279 5.97 0.24 19.94
CA LEU A 279 5.93 1.49 19.19
C LEU A 279 5.31 2.65 19.98
N ARG A 280 5.73 3.87 19.66
CA ARG A 280 5.09 5.14 20.06
C ARG A 280 4.44 5.78 18.83
N ILE A 281 3.13 6.00 18.86
CA ILE A 281 2.42 6.67 17.76
C ILE A 281 2.73 8.16 17.79
N LEU A 282 3.29 8.70 16.70
CA LEU A 282 3.56 10.14 16.58
C LEU A 282 2.40 10.91 15.94
N THR A 283 1.62 10.27 15.06
CA THR A 283 0.47 10.88 14.38
C THR A 283 -0.87 10.38 14.94
N GLY A 284 -1.43 11.06 15.95
CA GLY A 284 -2.75 10.72 16.51
C GLY A 284 -3.89 10.84 15.48
N ARG A 285 -3.81 11.82 14.58
CA ARG A 285 -4.60 11.94 13.35
C ARG A 285 -3.68 11.77 12.14
N PRO A 286 -4.13 11.17 11.01
CA PRO A 286 -3.29 11.03 9.83
C PRO A 286 -2.98 12.41 9.24
N VAL A 287 -1.74 12.61 8.82
CA VAL A 287 -1.31 13.80 8.08
C VAL A 287 -1.91 13.74 6.67
N ARG A 288 -2.27 14.90 6.13
CA ARG A 288 -3.00 15.07 4.87
C ARG A 288 -2.25 16.04 3.96
N PRO A 289 -2.33 15.87 2.63
CA PRO A 289 -1.76 16.82 1.68
C PRO A 289 -2.40 18.20 1.81
N THR A 290 -1.65 19.22 1.44
CA THR A 290 -2.16 20.59 1.34
C THR A 290 -3.06 20.75 0.11
N GLU A 291 -3.93 21.76 0.08
CA GLU A 291 -4.73 22.05 -1.12
C GLU A 291 -3.86 22.35 -2.36
N MET A 292 -2.71 22.99 -2.18
CA MET A 292 -1.76 23.25 -3.26
C MET A 292 -1.18 21.96 -3.83
N GLU A 293 -0.84 21.01 -2.98
CA GLU A 293 -0.39 19.69 -3.40
C GLU A 293 -1.50 18.93 -4.12
N VAL A 294 -2.74 18.93 -3.61
CA VAL A 294 -3.88 18.29 -4.26
C VAL A 294 -4.20 18.90 -5.64
N LYS A 295 -4.03 20.22 -5.80
CA LYS A 295 -4.17 20.89 -7.11
C LYS A 295 -3.05 20.47 -8.09
N ARG A 296 -1.81 20.30 -7.61
CA ARG A 296 -0.64 19.88 -8.42
C ARG A 296 -0.60 18.37 -8.71
N ASN A 297 -1.17 17.57 -7.81
CA ASN A 297 -1.24 16.11 -7.87
C ASN A 297 -2.60 15.64 -7.31
N PRO A 298 -3.65 15.53 -8.15
CA PRO A 298 -4.99 15.11 -7.73
C PRO A 298 -5.05 13.73 -7.05
N ARG A 299 -4.00 12.90 -7.20
CA ARG A 299 -3.87 11.60 -6.55
C ARG A 299 -3.63 11.74 -5.04
N ALA A 300 -2.87 12.76 -4.63
CA ALA A 300 -2.58 13.04 -3.23
C ALA A 300 -3.86 13.19 -2.40
N ARG A 301 -4.96 13.69 -2.97
CA ARG A 301 -6.25 14.00 -2.31
C ARG A 301 -6.73 12.96 -1.28
N SER A 302 -6.49 11.67 -1.53
CA SER A 302 -6.96 10.60 -0.63
C SER A 302 -5.91 10.12 0.38
N ALA A 303 -4.65 10.53 0.23
CA ALA A 303 -3.52 10.13 1.06
C ALA A 303 -3.70 10.46 2.55
N ARG A 304 -3.19 9.56 3.39
CA ARG A 304 -3.19 9.58 4.85
C ARG A 304 -1.83 9.05 5.31
N LEU A 305 -0.96 9.96 5.72
CA LEU A 305 0.35 9.60 6.27
C LEU A 305 0.22 9.33 7.77
N ARG A 306 0.76 8.21 8.23
CA ARG A 306 0.87 7.82 9.64
C ARG A 306 2.31 7.50 10.00
N VAL A 307 2.67 7.80 11.24
CA VAL A 307 4.01 7.62 11.77
C VAL A 307 3.98 6.99 13.15
N ALA A 308 4.85 6.00 13.33
CA ALA A 308 5.20 5.43 14.62
C ALA A 308 6.72 5.31 14.75
N GLU A 309 7.20 5.30 15.99
CA GLU A 309 8.62 5.27 16.34
C GLU A 309 8.89 4.08 17.27
N LYS A 310 10.00 3.35 17.11
CA LYS A 310 10.39 2.28 18.04
C LYS A 310 10.61 2.87 19.43
N VAL A 311 9.97 2.33 20.45
CA VAL A 311 10.21 2.77 21.83
C VAL A 311 11.65 2.44 22.22
N ASN A 312 12.39 3.45 22.65
CA ASN A 312 13.70 3.24 23.27
C ASN A 312 13.51 2.89 24.75
N TYR A 313 13.67 1.61 25.07
CA TYR A 313 13.92 1.15 26.44
C TYR A 313 15.40 1.31 26.77
N ALA A 314 15.86 2.56 26.85
CA ALA A 314 17.14 2.84 27.48
C ALA A 314 17.05 2.26 28.90
N SER A 315 17.98 1.35 29.24
CA SER A 315 18.03 0.68 30.53
C SER A 315 17.94 1.72 31.65
N SER A 316 16.94 1.54 32.51
CA SER A 316 16.74 2.35 33.73
C SER A 316 17.80 2.03 34.76
#